data_AF-A0A7C2DL27-F1
#
_entry.id   AF-A0A7C2DL27-F1
#
_cell.length_a   1.000
_cell.length_b   1.000
_cell.length_c   1.000
_cell.angle_alpha   90.00
_cell.angle_beta   90.00
_cell.angle_gamma   90.00
#
_symmetry.space_group_name_H-M   'P 1'
#
loop_
_entity.id
_entity.type
_entity.pdbx_description
1 polymer ?
#
loop_
_entity_poly.entity_id
_entity_poly.type
_entity_poly.pdbx_seq_one_letter_code
_entity_poly.pdbx_strand_id
1 'polypeptide(L)'
;MSRGAIWPGRTSSGRGSAWNAVAARRARKVRSPIRPLRTPGCASAVTGNRRARSRALISLPSVGFGLQPCPADRGAARPRRRKPAREEGTRSTSGGGMGSVVVARTSDLQPGEGRVVEAAGQALALFRTAEGWYAIDNTCPHRGCPLGDGTLEGFTVTCPCHGSQFDIRTGAVLLPPARTGVHAYPVAVHGDEVRVVTG
;
A
#
# COMPACT_ATOMS: atom_id res chain seq x y z
N MET A 1 -37.53 6.90 -55.87
CA MET A 1 -36.31 6.06 -55.70
C MET A 1 -35.09 6.86 -56.14
N SER A 2 -33.96 6.67 -55.45
CA SER A 2 -32.57 7.00 -55.88
C SER A 2 -32.19 8.49 -55.86
N ARG A 3 -31.57 8.98 -54.77
CA ARG A 3 -30.12 8.98 -54.44
C ARG A 3 -29.29 9.90 -55.35
N GLY A 4 -28.63 10.89 -54.73
CA GLY A 4 -27.59 11.68 -55.38
C GLY A 4 -27.06 12.79 -54.45
N ALA A 5 -26.24 12.39 -53.47
CA ALA A 5 -25.53 13.30 -52.58
C ALA A 5 -24.44 14.08 -53.33
N ILE A 6 -24.37 15.38 -53.11
CA ILE A 6 -23.28 16.26 -53.56
C ILE A 6 -22.78 16.98 -52.30
N TRP A 7 -21.63 16.56 -51.78
CA TRP A 7 -20.84 17.32 -50.81
C TRP A 7 -19.64 17.89 -51.55
N PRO A 8 -19.44 19.22 -51.57
CA PRO A 8 -18.22 19.80 -52.10
C PRO A 8 -17.08 19.61 -51.11
N GLY A 9 -15.94 19.21 -51.64
CA GLY A 9 -14.70 19.00 -50.91
C GLY A 9 -14.16 20.27 -50.25
N ARG A 10 -13.43 20.06 -49.16
CA ARG A 10 -12.42 21.00 -48.68
C ARG A 10 -11.09 20.24 -48.58
N THR A 11 -10.25 20.54 -49.56
CA THR A 11 -8.81 20.28 -49.58
C THR A 11 -8.09 21.17 -48.56
N SER A 12 -6.96 20.67 -48.04
CA SER A 12 -5.72 21.38 -47.66
C SER A 12 -5.17 20.77 -46.35
N SER A 13 -4.23 19.82 -46.42
CA SER A 13 -2.79 20.06 -46.54
C SER A 13 -2.16 20.72 -45.31
N GLY A 14 -1.20 20.01 -44.71
CA GLY A 14 0.04 20.64 -44.27
C GLY A 14 0.23 20.83 -42.76
N ARG A 15 1.06 19.93 -42.20
CA ARG A 15 2.32 20.26 -41.50
C ARG A 15 2.27 21.36 -40.44
N GLY A 16 2.62 21.00 -39.22
CA GLY A 16 3.12 22.01 -38.27
C GLY A 16 3.25 21.50 -36.86
N SER A 17 4.31 20.74 -36.59
CA SER A 17 4.85 20.53 -35.26
C SER A 17 4.97 21.85 -34.51
N ALA A 18 4.26 21.99 -33.39
CA ALA A 18 4.48 23.07 -32.42
C ALA A 18 4.59 22.43 -31.03
N TRP A 19 5.76 21.83 -30.81
CA TRP A 19 6.25 21.48 -29.49
C TRP A 19 6.50 22.78 -28.71
N ASN A 20 5.61 23.13 -27.79
CA ASN A 20 5.88 24.21 -26.85
C ASN A 20 6.76 23.67 -25.72
N ALA A 21 8.07 23.87 -25.90
CA ALA A 21 9.06 23.84 -24.85
C ALA A 21 8.80 24.98 -23.85
N VAL A 22 8.46 24.64 -22.61
CA VAL A 22 8.53 25.58 -21.49
C VAL A 22 9.30 24.96 -20.33
N ALA A 23 10.53 25.47 -20.20
CA ALA A 23 11.28 25.68 -18.96
C ALA A 23 11.71 24.44 -18.15
N ALA A 24 12.88 23.92 -18.53
CA ALA A 24 13.82 23.33 -17.59
C ALA A 24 14.12 24.30 -16.43
N ARG A 25 13.77 23.92 -15.20
CA ARG A 25 14.27 24.56 -13.97
C ARG A 25 15.07 23.57 -13.15
N ARG A 26 16.39 23.67 -13.36
CA ARG A 26 17.53 23.37 -12.47
C ARG A 26 17.28 22.44 -11.28
N ALA A 27 17.84 21.24 -11.40
CA ALA A 27 18.21 20.38 -10.29
C ALA A 27 19.10 21.15 -9.29
N ARG A 28 18.60 21.36 -8.07
CA ARG A 28 19.44 21.69 -6.92
C ARG A 28 19.83 20.40 -6.21
N LYS A 29 21.08 20.00 -6.44
CA LYS A 29 21.81 18.97 -5.71
C LYS A 29 21.97 19.41 -4.26
N VAL A 30 21.09 18.95 -3.36
CA VAL A 30 21.38 18.96 -1.92
C VAL A 30 21.88 17.58 -1.54
N ARG A 31 23.20 17.52 -1.43
CA ARG A 31 23.94 16.44 -0.79
C ARG A 31 23.94 16.71 0.71
N SER A 32 23.84 15.63 1.50
CA SER A 32 24.31 15.47 2.90
C SER A 32 23.20 15.31 3.95
N PRO A 33 23.51 14.70 5.11
CA PRO A 33 24.23 13.44 5.29
C PRO A 33 23.39 12.45 6.13
N ILE A 34 23.58 11.17 5.87
CA ILE A 34 23.02 10.07 6.64
C ILE A 34 23.62 10.12 8.05
N ARG A 35 22.80 10.36 9.07
CA ARG A 35 23.17 10.15 10.48
C ARG A 35 23.05 8.64 10.77
N PRO A 36 24.09 7.96 11.24
CA PRO A 36 23.95 6.59 11.72
C PRO A 36 23.21 6.60 13.05
N LEU A 37 22.05 5.93 13.10
CA LEU A 37 21.40 5.58 14.36
C LEU A 37 22.21 4.46 15.02
N ARG A 38 22.79 4.81 16.16
CA ARG A 38 23.55 3.94 17.06
C ARG A 38 22.55 2.99 17.74
N THR A 39 22.52 1.74 17.34
CA THR A 39 21.83 0.68 18.09
C THR A 39 22.75 0.17 19.20
N PRO A 40 22.32 0.12 20.47
CA PRO A 40 23.00 -0.68 21.48
C PRO A 40 22.70 -2.16 21.24
N GLY A 41 23.77 -2.94 21.18
CA GLY A 41 23.79 -4.32 20.73
C GLY A 41 22.95 -5.28 21.57
N CYS A 42 22.36 -6.24 20.87
CA CYS A 42 22.06 -7.56 21.37
C CYS A 42 22.97 -8.53 20.61
N ALA A 43 24.11 -8.85 21.23
CA ALA A 43 24.98 -9.91 20.74
C ALA A 43 24.27 -11.25 20.94
N SER A 44 23.89 -11.87 19.82
CA SER A 44 23.58 -13.28 19.76
C SER A 44 24.84 -14.09 20.07
N ALA A 45 24.82 -14.83 21.17
CA ALA A 45 25.79 -15.90 21.41
C ALA A 45 25.10 -17.25 21.12
N VAL A 46 25.41 -17.79 19.95
CA VAL A 46 25.18 -19.20 19.62
C VAL A 46 26.40 -20.01 20.04
N THR A 47 26.15 -21.29 20.30
CA THR A 47 27.03 -22.46 20.42
C THR A 47 27.46 -22.92 21.81
N GLY A 48 27.22 -24.23 22.03
CA GLY A 48 28.24 -25.08 22.62
C GLY A 48 27.82 -25.86 23.87
N ASN A 49 27.05 -26.92 23.67
CA ASN A 49 26.97 -28.09 24.54
C ASN A 49 28.35 -28.52 25.08
N ARG A 50 28.53 -28.55 26.41
CA ARG A 50 29.44 -29.50 27.08
C ARG A 50 28.84 -30.01 28.39
N ARG A 51 28.31 -31.23 28.31
CA ARG A 51 28.38 -32.35 29.27
C ARG A 51 28.54 -32.02 30.77
N ALA A 52 27.53 -32.48 31.50
CA ALA A 52 27.51 -32.88 32.90
C ALA A 52 28.84 -33.33 33.52
N ARG A 53 29.14 -32.78 34.71
CA ARG A 53 29.79 -33.49 35.83
C ARG A 53 29.32 -32.93 37.18
N SER A 54 28.57 -33.75 37.90
CA SER A 54 28.75 -34.16 39.29
C SER A 54 28.91 -33.12 40.43
N ARG A 55 27.96 -33.23 41.38
CA ARG A 55 28.12 -33.22 42.85
C ARG A 55 28.80 -32.01 43.52
N ALA A 56 28.04 -31.28 44.32
CA ALA A 56 28.35 -31.11 45.74
C ALA A 56 27.16 -30.46 46.48
N LEU A 57 26.77 -31.12 47.56
CA LEU A 57 25.78 -30.67 48.54
C LEU A 57 26.45 -29.63 49.45
N ILE A 58 25.81 -28.49 49.67
CA ILE A 58 26.13 -27.65 50.84
C ILE A 58 24.81 -27.22 51.48
N SER A 59 24.65 -27.75 52.70
CA SER A 59 23.66 -27.40 53.70
C SER A 59 23.82 -25.94 54.12
N LEU A 60 22.72 -25.18 54.15
CA LEU A 60 22.67 -23.89 54.82
C LEU A 60 21.61 -23.94 55.93
N PRO A 61 21.94 -23.44 57.14
CA PRO A 61 21.09 -23.52 58.32
C PRO A 61 19.90 -22.55 58.26
N SER A 62 18.78 -23.03 58.79
CA SER A 62 17.57 -22.25 59.06
C SER A 62 17.86 -21.16 60.09
N VAL A 63 17.89 -19.90 59.64
CA VAL A 63 17.68 -18.75 60.51
C VAL A 63 16.45 -18.00 60.01
N GLY A 64 15.38 -18.10 60.77
CA GLY A 64 14.17 -17.34 60.57
C GLY A 64 14.40 -15.87 60.88
N PHE A 65 13.92 -15.00 60.01
CA PHE A 65 13.75 -13.60 60.34
C PHE A 65 12.48 -13.05 59.67
N GLY A 66 11.49 -12.79 60.53
CA GLY A 66 10.60 -11.63 60.42
C GLY A 66 9.74 -11.49 59.16
N LEU A 67 8.52 -12.02 59.26
CA LEU A 67 7.34 -11.44 58.61
C LEU A 67 7.25 -9.94 58.92
N GLN A 68 7.23 -9.10 57.89
CA GLN A 68 6.49 -7.84 57.91
C GLN A 68 5.75 -7.69 56.56
N PRO A 69 4.40 -7.70 56.56
CA PRO A 69 3.60 -7.45 55.36
C PRO A 69 3.68 -5.97 54.96
N CYS A 70 3.91 -5.71 53.68
CA CYS A 70 3.78 -4.36 53.13
C CYS A 70 2.32 -3.87 53.21
N PRO A 71 2.11 -2.59 53.56
CA PRO A 71 0.80 -2.03 53.83
C PRO A 71 -0.11 -2.03 52.60
N ALA A 72 -1.39 -2.28 52.87
CA ALA A 72 -2.49 -2.21 51.92
C ALA A 72 -2.47 -0.91 51.11
N ASP A 73 -2.21 -1.03 49.81
CA ASP A 73 -2.40 0.06 48.87
C ASP A 73 -3.90 0.24 48.62
N ARG A 74 -4.40 1.38 49.10
CA ARG A 74 -5.79 1.81 48.99
C ARG A 74 -6.07 2.16 47.53
N GLY A 75 -7.25 1.78 47.08
CA GLY A 75 -7.63 1.78 45.68
C GLY A 75 -7.42 3.09 44.91
N ALA A 76 -7.05 2.92 43.64
CA ALA A 76 -7.38 3.86 42.58
C ALA A 76 -8.34 3.14 41.62
N ALA A 77 -9.62 3.50 41.71
CA ALA A 77 -10.63 3.09 40.74
C ALA A 77 -10.20 3.53 39.33
N ARG A 78 -9.96 2.55 38.46
CA ARG A 78 -9.58 2.77 37.06
C ARG A 78 -10.72 3.53 36.36
N PRO A 79 -10.51 4.71 35.76
CA PRO A 79 -11.56 5.36 35.00
C PRO A 79 -11.94 4.46 33.82
N ARG A 80 -13.22 4.11 33.72
CA ARG A 80 -13.77 3.39 32.56
C ARG A 80 -13.47 4.23 31.33
N ARG A 81 -12.58 3.75 30.47
CA ARG A 81 -12.36 4.29 29.11
C ARG A 81 -13.73 4.30 28.43
N ARG A 82 -14.28 5.50 28.21
CA ARG A 82 -15.43 5.68 27.32
C ARG A 82 -15.00 5.16 25.95
N LYS A 83 -15.69 4.12 25.46
CA LYS A 83 -15.56 3.70 24.07
C LYS A 83 -15.91 4.92 23.20
N PRO A 84 -15.08 5.34 22.24
CA PRO A 84 -15.49 6.35 21.28
C PRO A 84 -16.72 5.84 20.54
N ALA A 85 -17.60 6.78 20.20
CA ALA A 85 -18.83 6.55 19.49
C ALA A 85 -18.56 5.69 18.24
N ARG A 86 -19.39 4.67 18.09
CA ARG A 86 -19.51 3.86 16.89
C ARG A 86 -19.72 4.79 15.70
N GLU A 87 -18.69 4.99 14.89
CA GLU A 87 -18.85 5.61 13.59
C GLU A 87 -19.68 4.66 12.73
N GLU A 88 -20.79 5.21 12.22
CA GLU A 88 -21.81 4.50 11.48
C GLU A 88 -21.27 4.18 10.08
N GLY A 89 -20.49 3.10 10.00
CA GLY A 89 -20.01 2.52 8.76
C GLY A 89 -21.19 2.14 7.89
N THR A 90 -21.26 2.79 6.73
CA THR A 90 -22.26 2.65 5.69
C THR A 90 -22.56 1.19 5.36
N ARG A 91 -23.87 0.88 5.35
CA ARG A 91 -24.44 -0.43 5.02
C ARG A 91 -24.20 -0.73 3.54
N SER A 92 -23.16 -1.49 3.21
CA SER A 92 -23.00 -2.06 1.87
C SER A 92 -24.07 -3.14 1.66
N THR A 93 -25.08 -2.86 0.85
CA THR A 93 -26.09 -3.83 0.43
C THR A 93 -25.47 -4.85 -0.52
N SER A 94 -25.47 -6.10 -0.09
CA SER A 94 -25.07 -7.28 -0.85
C SER A 94 -26.11 -7.57 -1.94
N GLY A 95 -25.84 -7.11 -3.16
CA GLY A 95 -26.50 -7.57 -4.38
C GLY A 95 -25.67 -8.68 -5.03
N GLY A 96 -26.20 -9.90 -5.08
CA GLY A 96 -25.61 -11.06 -5.74
C GLY A 96 -25.56 -10.89 -7.26
N GLY A 97 -24.41 -10.47 -7.73
CA GLY A 97 -23.85 -10.47 -9.09
C GLY A 97 -22.34 -10.27 -8.89
N MET A 98 -21.48 -10.65 -9.85
CA MET A 98 -20.00 -10.54 -9.72
C MET A 98 -19.60 -9.33 -8.86
N GLY A 99 -19.02 -9.61 -7.68
CA GLY A 99 -19.06 -8.70 -6.55
C GLY A 99 -18.29 -7.41 -6.83
N SER A 100 -19.00 -6.33 -7.18
CA SER A 100 -18.39 -5.00 -7.26
C SER A 100 -18.38 -4.36 -5.88
N VAL A 101 -17.20 -4.04 -5.35
CA VAL A 101 -17.03 -3.40 -4.04
C VAL A 101 -16.70 -1.92 -4.25
N VAL A 102 -17.39 -1.03 -3.53
CA VAL A 102 -17.05 0.40 -3.50
C VAL A 102 -15.75 0.56 -2.70
N VAL A 103 -14.72 1.13 -3.33
CA VAL A 103 -13.37 1.23 -2.74
C VAL A 103 -12.95 2.66 -2.40
N ALA A 104 -13.46 3.65 -3.13
CA ALA A 104 -13.07 5.06 -2.97
C ALA A 104 -14.11 5.98 -3.62
N ARG A 105 -14.00 7.28 -3.37
CA ARG A 105 -14.69 8.32 -4.14
C ARG A 105 -13.79 8.91 -5.21
N THR A 106 -14.40 9.46 -6.26
CA THR A 106 -13.69 10.16 -7.32
C THR A 106 -12.92 11.39 -6.85
N SER A 107 -13.29 11.96 -5.69
CA SER A 107 -12.60 13.08 -5.04
C SER A 107 -11.35 12.69 -4.25
N ASP A 108 -11.17 11.40 -3.94
CA ASP A 108 -10.16 10.95 -2.96
C ASP A 108 -8.76 10.79 -3.55
N LEU A 109 -8.66 10.75 -4.89
CA LEU A 109 -7.43 10.49 -5.61
C LEU A 109 -7.34 11.42 -6.81
N GLN A 110 -6.23 12.14 -6.97
CA GLN A 110 -5.99 13.00 -8.14
C GLN A 110 -5.37 12.20 -9.30
N PRO A 111 -5.51 12.66 -10.56
CA PRO A 111 -4.81 12.04 -11.68
C PRO A 111 -3.28 12.03 -11.46
N GLY A 112 -2.65 10.88 -11.63
CA GLY A 112 -1.23 10.65 -11.34
C GLY A 112 -0.96 10.04 -9.96
N GLU A 113 -1.99 9.86 -9.12
CA GLU A 113 -1.84 9.29 -7.79
C GLU A 113 -2.29 7.82 -7.71
N GLY A 114 -1.69 7.10 -6.76
CA GLY A 114 -2.05 5.75 -6.36
C GLY A 114 -2.45 5.70 -4.89
N ARG A 115 -3.27 4.72 -4.52
CA ARG A 115 -3.67 4.46 -3.13
C ARG A 115 -3.94 2.97 -2.93
N VAL A 116 -3.61 2.48 -1.74
CA VAL A 116 -4.01 1.15 -1.28
C VAL A 116 -5.47 1.19 -0.81
N VAL A 117 -6.30 0.28 -1.33
CA VAL A 117 -7.71 0.13 -0.98
C VAL A 117 -8.02 -1.34 -0.69
N GLU A 118 -9.08 -1.59 0.08
CA GLU A 118 -9.52 -2.94 0.41
C GLU A 118 -10.79 -3.27 -0.38
N ALA A 119 -10.81 -4.40 -1.09
CA ALA A 119 -11.97 -4.90 -1.81
C ALA A 119 -12.15 -6.40 -1.54
N ALA A 120 -13.33 -6.81 -1.06
CA ALA A 120 -13.64 -8.21 -0.73
C ALA A 120 -12.62 -8.90 0.20
N GLY A 121 -11.95 -8.14 1.08
CA GLY A 121 -10.92 -8.66 1.99
C GLY A 121 -9.53 -8.81 1.37
N GLN A 122 -9.31 -8.26 0.17
CA GLN A 122 -8.02 -8.19 -0.51
C GLN A 122 -7.53 -6.75 -0.62
N ALA A 123 -6.25 -6.54 -0.35
CA ALA A 123 -5.57 -5.27 -0.56
C ALA A 123 -5.26 -5.08 -2.05
N LEU A 124 -5.85 -4.05 -2.65
CA LEU A 124 -5.67 -3.66 -4.04
C LEU A 124 -4.98 -2.29 -4.14
N ALA A 125 -4.24 -2.08 -5.22
CA ALA A 125 -3.67 -0.79 -5.56
C ALA A 125 -4.57 -0.12 -6.60
N LEU A 126 -5.21 0.99 -6.21
CA LEU A 126 -6.05 1.82 -7.06
C LEU A 126 -5.23 2.99 -7.59
N PHE A 127 -5.26 3.20 -8.90
CA PHE A 127 -4.58 4.28 -9.58
C PHE A 127 -5.57 5.12 -10.37
N ARG A 128 -5.37 6.44 -10.35
CA ARG A 128 -6.08 7.37 -11.23
C ARG A 128 -5.08 7.95 -12.21
N THR A 129 -5.38 7.84 -13.50
CA THR A 129 -4.62 8.50 -14.57
C THR A 129 -5.45 9.61 -15.19
N ALA A 130 -4.89 10.33 -16.16
CA ALA A 130 -5.66 11.26 -16.98
C ALA A 130 -6.72 10.56 -17.85
N GLU A 131 -6.54 9.26 -18.13
CA GLU A 131 -7.42 8.49 -19.03
C GLU A 131 -8.50 7.71 -18.27
N GLY A 132 -8.28 7.37 -17.00
CA GLY A 132 -9.27 6.64 -16.20
C GLY A 132 -8.72 6.03 -14.91
N TRP A 133 -9.52 5.12 -14.36
CA TRP A 133 -9.24 4.40 -13.11
C TRP A 133 -8.79 2.98 -13.40
N TYR A 134 -7.76 2.54 -12.69
CA TYR A 134 -7.18 1.22 -12.83
C TYR A 134 -6.93 0.61 -11.46
N ALA A 135 -7.16 -0.70 -11.33
CA ALA A 135 -6.89 -1.44 -10.11
C ALA A 135 -6.08 -2.68 -10.42
N ILE A 136 -5.05 -2.94 -9.63
CA ILE A 136 -4.22 -4.15 -9.69
C ILE A 136 -4.02 -4.69 -8.28
N ASP A 137 -3.47 -5.91 -8.15
CA ASP A 137 -3.04 -6.40 -6.83
C ASP A 137 -2.10 -5.41 -6.16
N ASN A 138 -2.30 -5.15 -4.86
CA ASN A 138 -1.37 -4.30 -4.14
C ASN A 138 -0.02 -4.99 -3.88
N THR A 139 0.03 -6.32 -3.89
CA THR A 139 1.20 -7.07 -3.43
C THR A 139 2.18 -7.29 -4.58
N CYS A 140 3.33 -6.63 -4.53
CA CYS A 140 4.38 -6.85 -5.51
C CYS A 140 4.91 -8.31 -5.44
N PRO A 141 4.89 -9.09 -6.53
CA PRO A 141 5.26 -10.50 -6.52
C PRO A 141 6.75 -10.76 -6.28
N HIS A 142 7.59 -9.72 -6.22
CA HIS A 142 9.01 -9.85 -5.90
C HIS A 142 9.24 -10.12 -4.40
N ARG A 143 8.73 -9.24 -3.53
CA ARG A 143 8.95 -9.29 -2.06
C ARG A 143 7.75 -8.80 -1.23
N GLY A 144 6.56 -8.70 -1.83
CA GLY A 144 5.32 -8.39 -1.13
C GLY A 144 5.09 -6.91 -0.80
N CYS A 145 5.84 -5.99 -1.40
CA CYS A 145 5.67 -4.56 -1.13
C CYS A 145 4.38 -3.99 -1.72
N PRO A 146 3.77 -2.98 -1.07
CA PRO A 146 2.57 -2.32 -1.55
C PRO A 146 2.86 -1.51 -2.82
N LEU A 147 2.17 -1.86 -3.90
CA LEU A 147 2.23 -1.15 -5.18
C LEU A 147 1.44 0.17 -5.13
N GLY A 148 0.42 0.26 -4.29
CA GLY A 148 -0.38 1.49 -4.13
C GLY A 148 0.41 2.67 -3.56
N ASP A 149 1.50 2.40 -2.83
CA ASP A 149 2.47 3.40 -2.35
C ASP A 149 3.60 3.67 -3.37
N GLY A 150 3.52 3.06 -4.55
CA GLY A 150 4.47 3.23 -5.64
C GLY A 150 4.30 4.55 -6.38
N THR A 151 5.30 4.88 -7.21
CA THR A 151 5.24 6.06 -8.08
C THR A 151 4.57 5.70 -9.40
N LEU A 152 3.54 6.47 -9.79
CA LEU A 152 2.83 6.29 -11.04
C LEU A 152 3.34 7.28 -12.11
N GLU A 153 3.76 6.76 -13.26
CA GLU A 153 4.16 7.54 -14.43
C GLU A 153 3.39 7.04 -15.66
N GLY A 154 2.43 7.83 -16.12
CA GLY A 154 1.52 7.43 -17.20
C GLY A 154 0.69 6.20 -16.81
N PHE A 155 1.06 5.05 -17.38
CA PHE A 155 0.46 3.74 -17.08
C PHE A 155 1.39 2.78 -16.33
N THR A 156 2.57 3.26 -15.94
CA THR A 156 3.59 2.44 -15.32
C THR A 156 3.68 2.76 -13.84
N VAL A 157 3.45 1.77 -12.98
CA VAL A 157 3.71 1.90 -11.55
C VAL A 157 5.08 1.32 -11.22
N THR A 158 5.87 2.10 -10.49
CA THR A 158 7.17 1.69 -9.95
C THR A 158 7.03 1.28 -8.49
N CYS A 159 7.35 0.03 -8.19
CA CYS A 159 7.35 -0.52 -6.85
C CYS A 159 8.36 0.22 -5.95
N PRO A 160 7.95 0.74 -4.78
CA PRO A 160 8.79 1.61 -3.95
C PRO A 160 9.98 0.89 -3.31
N CYS A 161 9.94 -0.45 -3.25
CA CYS A 161 10.98 -1.21 -2.57
C CYS A 161 12.24 -1.47 -3.42
N HIS A 162 12.07 -1.91 -4.66
CA HIS A 162 13.19 -2.37 -5.49
C HIS A 162 13.08 -1.93 -6.96
N GLY A 163 12.10 -1.08 -7.30
CA GLY A 163 11.97 -0.50 -8.63
C GLY A 163 11.36 -1.42 -9.70
N SER A 164 10.75 -2.55 -9.34
CA SER A 164 9.96 -3.35 -10.31
C SER A 164 8.87 -2.48 -10.92
N GLN A 165 8.69 -2.54 -12.23
CA GLN A 165 7.67 -1.77 -12.93
C GLN A 165 6.58 -2.66 -13.49
N PHE A 166 5.33 -2.18 -13.44
CA PHE A 166 4.16 -2.89 -13.93
C PHE A 166 3.27 -1.96 -14.75
N ASP A 167 2.64 -2.50 -15.80
CA ASP A 167 1.57 -1.82 -16.53
C ASP A 167 0.28 -1.93 -15.72
N ILE A 168 -0.31 -0.82 -15.29
CA ILE A 168 -1.52 -0.81 -14.45
C ILE A 168 -2.77 -1.30 -15.18
N ARG A 169 -2.76 -1.35 -16.52
CA ARG A 169 -3.92 -1.75 -17.34
C ARG A 169 -4.03 -3.26 -17.46
N THR A 170 -2.89 -3.92 -17.53
CA THR A 170 -2.78 -5.36 -17.80
C THR A 170 -2.23 -6.13 -16.61
N GLY A 171 -1.53 -5.46 -15.69
CA GLY A 171 -0.76 -6.07 -14.62
C GLY A 171 0.56 -6.69 -15.08
N ALA A 172 0.93 -6.56 -16.36
CA ALA A 172 2.16 -7.13 -16.89
C ALA A 172 3.40 -6.50 -16.25
N VAL A 173 4.41 -7.31 -15.97
CA VAL A 173 5.72 -6.81 -15.54
C VAL A 173 6.45 -6.18 -16.72
N LEU A 174 6.89 -4.94 -16.54
CA LEU A 174 7.65 -4.17 -17.53
C LEU A 174 9.14 -4.16 -17.21
N LEU A 175 9.47 -4.09 -15.91
CA LEU A 175 10.85 -4.06 -15.45
C LEU A 175 11.06 -5.04 -14.27
N PRO A 176 12.07 -5.93 -14.34
CA PRO A 176 12.48 -6.76 -13.22
C PRO A 176 12.99 -5.87 -12.06
N PRO A 177 13.03 -6.35 -10.80
CA PRO A 177 13.27 -7.74 -10.38
C PRO A 177 12.04 -8.67 -10.27
N ALA A 178 10.82 -8.16 -10.38
CA ALA A 178 9.64 -9.04 -10.44
C ALA A 178 9.72 -9.95 -11.68
N ARG A 179 9.35 -11.22 -11.52
CA ARG A 179 9.39 -12.22 -12.61
C ARG A 179 8.01 -12.54 -13.18
N THR A 180 6.96 -12.18 -12.45
CA THR A 180 5.57 -12.40 -12.82
C THR A 180 4.82 -11.08 -12.74
N GLY A 181 3.76 -10.95 -13.53
CA GLY A 181 2.81 -9.85 -13.41
C GLY A 181 1.91 -9.99 -12.18
N VAL A 182 1.00 -9.03 -12.05
CA VAL A 182 -0.07 -8.97 -11.05
C VAL A 182 -1.43 -9.07 -11.72
N HIS A 183 -2.48 -9.39 -10.97
CA HIS A 183 -3.84 -9.39 -11.49
C HIS A 183 -4.34 -7.95 -11.67
N ALA A 184 -5.02 -7.68 -12.78
CA ALA A 184 -5.72 -6.42 -13.04
C ALA A 184 -7.23 -6.62 -12.86
N TYR A 185 -7.87 -5.67 -12.18
CA TYR A 185 -9.28 -5.74 -11.82
C TYR A 185 -10.10 -4.73 -12.63
N PRO A 186 -11.28 -5.11 -13.14
CA PRO A 186 -12.19 -4.16 -13.76
C PRO A 186 -12.66 -3.11 -12.76
N VAL A 187 -12.59 -1.83 -13.16
CA VAL A 187 -13.04 -0.69 -12.37
C VAL A 187 -14.21 -0.02 -13.07
N ALA A 188 -15.30 0.21 -12.33
CA ALA A 188 -16.47 0.94 -12.78
C ALA A 188 -16.70 2.16 -11.89
N VAL A 189 -17.06 3.29 -12.50
CA VAL A 189 -17.37 4.52 -11.78
C VAL A 189 -18.85 4.82 -11.94
N HIS A 190 -19.56 5.01 -10.82
CA HIS A 190 -20.97 5.35 -10.79
C HIS A 190 -21.16 6.66 -10.02
N GLY A 191 -21.33 7.76 -10.75
CA GLY A 191 -21.35 9.10 -10.16
C GLY A 191 -20.01 9.40 -9.48
N ASP A 192 -20.04 9.51 -8.16
CA ASP A 192 -18.85 9.80 -7.35
C ASP A 192 -18.22 8.54 -6.73
N GLU A 193 -18.79 7.36 -6.93
CA GLU A 193 -18.29 6.10 -6.36
C GLU A 193 -17.41 5.33 -7.35
N VAL A 194 -16.22 4.95 -6.90
CA VAL A 194 -15.31 4.05 -7.62
C VAL A 194 -15.53 2.64 -7.10
N ARG A 195 -15.87 1.71 -7.99
CA ARG A 195 -16.17 0.31 -7.69
C ARG A 195 -15.21 -0.62 -8.41
N VAL A 196 -14.68 -1.60 -7.70
CA VAL A 196 -13.80 -2.63 -8.27
C VAL A 196 -14.54 -3.97 -8.29
N VAL A 197 -14.53 -4.64 -9.44
CA VAL A 197 -15.14 -5.96 -9.59
C VAL A 197 -14.16 -7.02 -9.09
N THR A 198 -14.46 -7.60 -7.93
CA THR A 198 -13.74 -8.74 -7.36
C THR A 198 -14.61 -9.99 -7.58
N GLY A 199 -14.12 -10.95 -8.36
CA GLY A 199 -14.85 -12.15 -8.77
C GLY A 199 -14.06 -13.42 -8.53
#